data_AF-A0A950C034-F1
#
_entry.id   AF-A0A950C034-F1
#
_cell.length_a   1.000
_cell.length_b   1.000
_cell.length_c   1.000
_cell.angle_alpha   90.00
_cell.angle_beta   90.00
_cell.angle_gamma   90.00
#
_symmetry.space_group_name_H-M   'P 1'
#
loop_
_entity.id
_entity.type
_entity.pdbx_description
1 polymer ?
#
loop_
_entity_poly.entity_id
_entity_poly.type
_entity_poly.pdbx_seq_one_letter_code
_entity_poly.pdbx_strand_id
1 'polypeptide(L)'
;TNLLLYLLLDTSESMVYASGQNVSKLRYAQFVVAALAYMVIQQQDSVGLGLFDDSVRRYLRPASQPSHLKELFHVLEVTPAREKSNVGAVLHDLAERFKKRGVVAIFSDFFDDPARIMAGLKHFRHRRHEVIVFHVLDPAEIEFPFRETTLFRGLEGLPGILTEPHALRRAYLAELGAFLDELKTGCRMIDIDYVPLRTDQSLEGPLSSYLASREARAV
;
A
#
# COMPACT_ATOMS: atom_id res chain seq x y z
N THR A 1 20.39 -8.01 14.72
CA THR A 1 20.25 -7.14 13.53
C THR A 1 19.97 -5.73 14.04
N ASN A 2 20.20 -4.68 13.24
CA ASN A 2 19.73 -3.31 13.55
C ASN A 2 18.98 -2.82 12.29
N LEU A 3 17.93 -3.58 11.94
CA LEU A 3 17.05 -3.32 10.80
C LEU A 3 16.35 -1.98 11.02
N LEU A 4 16.16 -1.28 9.93
CA LEU A 4 15.36 -0.07 9.89
C LEU A 4 14.22 -0.26 8.90
N LEU A 5 12.99 -0.33 9.40
CA LEU A 5 11.78 -0.46 8.59
C LEU A 5 11.04 0.88 8.52
N TYR A 6 10.83 1.38 7.32
CA TYR A 6 9.93 2.48 7.03
C TYR A 6 8.61 1.91 6.53
N LEU A 7 7.53 2.10 7.30
CA LEU A 7 6.17 1.76 6.89
C LEU A 7 5.54 3.00 6.27
N LEU A 8 5.10 2.92 5.02
CA LEU A 8 4.42 3.99 4.30
C LEU A 8 3.01 3.54 3.97
N LEU A 9 2.01 4.16 4.59
CA LEU A 9 0.60 3.80 4.42
C LEU A 9 -0.16 4.91 3.71
N ASP A 10 -0.78 4.56 2.59
CA ASP A 10 -1.72 5.39 1.87
C ASP A 10 -3.05 5.48 2.64
N THR A 11 -3.52 6.71 2.80
CA THR A 11 -4.75 7.10 3.50
C THR A 11 -5.65 7.94 2.60
N SER A 12 -5.51 7.80 1.28
CA SER A 12 -6.39 8.40 0.28
C SER A 12 -7.85 7.94 0.42
N GLU A 13 -8.76 8.67 -0.24
CA GLU A 13 -10.18 8.30 -0.32
C GLU A 13 -10.39 6.88 -0.87
N SER A 14 -9.61 6.47 -1.88
CA SER A 14 -9.74 5.15 -2.50
C SER A 14 -9.46 4.02 -1.52
N MET A 15 -8.59 4.23 -0.54
CA MET A 15 -8.29 3.27 0.52
C MET A 15 -9.48 3.05 1.48
N VAL A 16 -10.50 3.91 1.49
CA VAL A 16 -11.73 3.68 2.29
C VAL A 16 -12.64 2.63 1.67
N TYR A 17 -12.44 2.29 0.40
CA TYR A 17 -13.28 1.33 -0.31
C TYR A 17 -13.31 -0.04 0.39
N ALA A 18 -14.49 -0.64 0.42
CA ALA A 18 -14.77 -1.97 0.96
C ALA A 18 -15.96 -2.56 0.19
N SER A 19 -15.83 -3.79 -0.30
CA SER A 19 -16.96 -4.53 -0.87
C SER A 19 -17.58 -5.51 0.13
N GLY A 20 -18.90 -5.69 0.04
CA GLY A 20 -19.62 -6.69 0.84
C GLY A 20 -19.49 -6.46 2.35
N GLN A 21 -18.98 -7.48 3.05
CA GLN A 21 -18.73 -7.46 4.50
C GLN A 21 -17.23 -7.37 4.84
N ASN A 22 -16.38 -7.12 3.84
CA ASN A 22 -14.94 -7.00 4.04
C ASN A 22 -14.62 -5.69 4.78
N VAL A 23 -13.47 -5.68 5.44
CA VAL A 23 -12.89 -4.44 5.95
C VAL A 23 -12.41 -3.57 4.79
N SER A 24 -12.33 -2.25 4.99
CA SER A 24 -11.76 -1.37 3.97
C SER A 24 -10.30 -1.67 3.70
N LYS A 25 -9.81 -1.30 2.50
CA LYS A 25 -8.39 -1.43 2.12
C LYS A 25 -7.48 -0.76 3.16
N LEU A 26 -7.85 0.43 3.64
CA LEU A 26 -7.13 1.15 4.70
C LEU A 26 -7.10 0.33 6.00
N ARG A 27 -8.24 -0.19 6.44
CA ARG A 27 -8.29 -0.94 7.70
C ARG A 27 -7.50 -2.24 7.61
N TYR A 28 -7.58 -2.92 6.48
CA TYR A 28 -6.76 -4.10 6.18
C TYR A 28 -5.27 -3.76 6.27
N ALA A 29 -4.84 -2.71 5.56
CA ALA A 29 -3.46 -2.25 5.54
C ALA A 29 -2.97 -1.83 6.94
N GLN A 30 -3.80 -1.15 7.73
CA GLN A 30 -3.49 -0.80 9.13
C GLN A 30 -3.17 -2.03 9.97
N PHE A 31 -3.89 -3.15 9.79
CA PHE A 31 -3.60 -4.38 10.51
C PHE A 31 -2.24 -4.96 10.10
N VAL A 32 -1.92 -4.99 8.80
CA VAL A 32 -0.63 -5.47 8.31
C VAL A 32 0.52 -4.59 8.82
N VAL A 33 0.37 -3.27 8.73
CA VAL A 33 1.33 -2.28 9.23
C VAL A 33 1.55 -2.44 10.74
N ALA A 34 0.48 -2.61 11.51
CA ALA A 34 0.55 -2.81 12.96
C ALA A 34 1.26 -4.13 13.32
N ALA A 35 0.95 -5.21 12.62
CA ALA A 35 1.60 -6.51 12.81
C ALA A 35 3.10 -6.46 12.50
N LEU A 36 3.49 -5.86 11.37
CA LEU A 36 4.89 -5.66 10.99
C LEU A 36 5.64 -4.79 12.00
N ALA A 37 5.04 -3.67 12.42
CA ALA A 37 5.64 -2.79 13.42
C ALA A 37 5.87 -3.51 14.76
N TYR A 38 4.90 -4.30 15.21
CA TYR A 38 5.03 -5.12 16.41
C TYR A 38 6.20 -6.10 16.28
N MET A 39 6.27 -6.86 15.18
CA MET A 39 7.34 -7.85 14.98
C MET A 39 8.73 -7.21 14.95
N VAL A 40 8.91 -6.08 14.27
CA VAL A 40 10.20 -5.36 14.20
C VAL A 40 10.63 -4.85 15.57
N ILE A 41 9.73 -4.23 16.33
CA ILE A 41 10.04 -3.74 17.68
C ILE A 41 10.36 -4.90 18.63
N GLN A 42 9.67 -6.05 18.53
CA GLN A 42 9.98 -7.24 19.32
C GLN A 42 11.41 -7.76 19.05
N GLN A 43 11.91 -7.61 17.82
CA GLN A 43 13.29 -7.94 17.44
C GLN A 43 14.32 -6.87 17.84
N GLN A 44 13.89 -5.84 18.59
CA GLN A 44 14.71 -4.69 19.00
C GLN A 44 15.20 -3.81 17.83
N ASP A 45 14.58 -3.96 16.67
CA ASP A 45 14.86 -3.17 15.47
C ASP A 45 14.00 -1.88 15.45
N SER A 46 14.34 -0.94 14.57
CA SER A 46 13.67 0.37 14.51
C SER A 46 12.59 0.38 13.42
N VAL A 47 11.42 0.92 13.75
CA VAL A 47 10.32 1.14 12.81
C VAL A 47 9.95 2.61 12.78
N GLY A 48 9.75 3.18 11.59
CA GLY A 48 9.12 4.48 11.37
C GLY A 48 7.82 4.34 10.59
N LEU A 49 6.94 5.33 10.70
CA LEU A 49 5.64 5.34 10.02
C LEU A 49 5.45 6.66 9.26
N GLY A 50 5.15 6.59 7.96
CA GLY A 50 4.67 7.68 7.14
C GLY A 50 3.24 7.42 6.70
N LEU A 51 2.35 8.38 6.94
CA LEU A 51 0.97 8.38 6.46
C LEU A 51 0.85 9.43 5.36
N PHE A 52 0.21 9.08 4.26
CA PHE A 52 0.14 9.96 3.10
C PHE A 52 -1.13 9.77 2.27
N ASP A 53 -1.44 10.78 1.46
CA ASP A 53 -2.48 10.79 0.44
C ASP A 53 -1.97 11.61 -0.77
N ASP A 54 -2.45 12.83 -0.99
CA ASP A 54 -1.88 13.79 -1.94
C ASP A 54 -0.55 14.39 -1.46
N SER A 55 -0.26 14.25 -0.16
CA SER A 55 0.90 14.79 0.53
C SER A 55 1.25 13.96 1.76
N VAL A 56 2.43 14.18 2.34
CA VAL A 56 2.80 13.52 3.60
C VAL A 56 2.02 14.14 4.76
N ARG A 57 1.04 13.38 5.29
CA ARG A 57 0.18 13.82 6.39
C ARG A 57 0.83 13.73 7.75
N ARG A 58 1.51 12.61 8.00
CA ARG A 58 2.18 12.38 9.28
C ARG A 58 3.43 11.54 9.08
N TYR A 59 4.45 11.84 9.86
CA TYR A 59 5.68 11.07 9.84
C TYR A 59 6.23 10.89 11.26
N LEU A 60 6.26 9.65 11.71
CA LEU A 60 6.93 9.22 12.92
C LEU A 60 8.34 8.75 12.55
N ARG A 61 9.34 9.38 13.17
CA ARG A 61 10.73 8.98 12.96
C ARG A 61 10.97 7.59 13.52
N PRO A 62 11.86 6.81 12.89
CA PRO A 62 12.13 5.47 13.36
C PRO A 62 12.64 5.39 14.78
N ALA A 63 12.03 4.51 15.59
CA ALA A 63 12.49 4.16 16.93
C ALA A 63 12.18 2.69 17.25
N SER A 64 12.87 2.14 18.25
CA SER A 64 12.77 0.72 18.66
C SER A 64 12.15 0.53 20.05
N GLN A 65 11.78 1.61 20.73
CA GLN A 65 11.27 1.55 22.10
C GLN A 65 9.82 1.05 22.13
N PRO A 66 9.39 0.24 23.12
CA PRO A 66 7.99 -0.23 23.22
C PRO A 66 6.94 0.89 23.30
N SER A 67 7.31 2.06 23.85
CA SER A 67 6.45 3.26 23.86
C SER A 67 6.15 3.77 22.46
N HIS A 68 7.08 3.61 21.51
CA HIS A 68 6.91 4.01 20.12
C HIS A 68 5.81 3.20 19.44
N LEU A 69 5.67 1.91 19.79
CA LEU A 69 4.61 1.07 19.24
C LEU A 69 3.21 1.59 19.63
N LYS A 70 3.04 2.04 20.87
CA LYS A 70 1.78 2.63 21.34
C LYS A 70 1.44 3.90 20.57
N GLU A 71 2.44 4.75 20.34
CA GLU A 71 2.28 5.95 19.52
C GLU A 71 1.87 5.58 18.09
N LEU A 72 2.56 4.64 17.47
CA LEU A 72 2.26 4.15 16.12
C LEU A 72 0.81 3.66 16.01
N PHE A 73 0.36 2.81 16.95
CA PHE A 73 -1.02 2.30 16.95
C PHE A 73 -2.06 3.41 17.14
N HIS A 74 -1.80 4.33 18.05
CA HIS A 74 -2.68 5.48 18.23
C HIS A 74 -2.78 6.30 16.93
N VAL A 75 -1.65 6.56 16.28
CA VAL A 75 -1.61 7.26 14.99
C VAL A 75 -2.41 6.53 13.91
N LEU A 76 -2.25 5.22 13.78
CA LEU A 76 -3.05 4.43 12.83
C LEU A 76 -4.56 4.54 13.14
N GLU A 77 -4.94 4.46 14.41
CA GLU A 77 -6.34 4.47 14.83
C GLU A 77 -7.03 5.82 14.59
N VAL A 78 -6.37 6.93 14.90
CA VAL A 78 -6.99 8.27 14.79
C VAL A 78 -6.88 8.90 13.41
N THR A 79 -6.25 8.22 12.45
CA THR A 79 -6.03 8.79 11.12
C THR A 79 -7.31 8.73 10.27
N PRO A 80 -7.86 9.89 9.86
CA PRO A 80 -8.95 9.91 8.89
C PRO A 80 -8.39 9.76 7.47
N ALA A 81 -9.10 9.05 6.61
CA ALA A 81 -8.90 9.13 5.17
C ALA A 81 -9.65 10.35 4.63
N ARG A 82 -9.00 11.22 3.85
CA ARG A 82 -9.57 12.54 3.52
C ARG A 82 -9.43 12.98 2.07
N GLU A 83 -8.24 12.91 1.49
CA GLU A 83 -7.97 13.55 0.20
C GLU A 83 -7.67 12.54 -0.92
N LYS A 84 -7.54 13.06 -2.15
CA LYS A 84 -7.14 12.28 -3.33
C LYS A 84 -5.73 11.69 -3.16
N SER A 85 -5.43 10.61 -3.86
CA SER A 85 -4.09 10.05 -3.91
C SER A 85 -3.18 10.81 -4.89
N ASN A 86 -1.91 11.01 -4.52
CA ASN A 86 -0.84 11.42 -5.44
C ASN A 86 0.44 10.65 -5.09
N VAL A 87 0.36 9.34 -5.24
CA VAL A 87 1.39 8.41 -4.75
C VAL A 87 2.75 8.76 -5.33
N GLY A 88 2.85 9.04 -6.64
CA GLY A 88 4.12 9.28 -7.30
C GLY A 88 4.92 10.45 -6.72
N ALA A 89 4.27 11.60 -6.52
CA ALA A 89 4.93 12.79 -5.97
C ALA A 89 5.31 12.59 -4.49
N VAL A 90 4.42 11.99 -3.71
CA VAL A 90 4.65 11.72 -2.29
C VAL A 90 5.80 10.75 -2.06
N LEU A 91 5.90 9.70 -2.87
CA LEU A 91 7.01 8.74 -2.78
C LEU A 91 8.35 9.43 -3.04
N HIS A 92 8.40 10.39 -3.97
CA HIS A 92 9.60 11.18 -4.21
C HIS A 92 10.00 11.98 -2.96
N ASP A 93 9.05 12.73 -2.37
CA ASP A 93 9.28 13.54 -1.16
C ASP A 93 9.74 12.68 0.04
N LEU A 94 9.14 11.51 0.22
CA LEU A 94 9.51 10.59 1.30
C LEU A 94 10.90 9.99 1.09
N ALA A 95 11.27 9.66 -0.15
CA ALA A 95 12.62 9.18 -0.49
C ALA A 95 13.70 10.22 -0.17
N GLU A 96 13.40 11.52 -0.28
CA GLU A 96 14.33 12.57 0.12
C GLU A 96 14.49 12.70 1.63
N ARG A 97 13.41 12.52 2.39
CA ARG A 97 13.40 12.61 3.86
C ARG A 97 14.17 11.47 4.52
N PHE A 98 14.25 10.30 3.88
CA PHE A 98 14.89 9.12 4.46
C PHE A 98 16.41 9.19 4.32
N LYS A 99 17.08 9.55 5.42
CA LYS A 99 18.54 9.72 5.46
C LYS A 99 19.32 8.43 5.68
N LYS A 100 18.69 7.42 6.27
CA LYS A 100 19.32 6.12 6.59
C LYS A 100 18.76 5.05 5.69
N ARG A 101 19.63 4.21 5.15
CA ARG A 101 19.23 3.04 4.36
C ARG A 101 18.43 2.08 5.25
N GLY A 102 17.43 1.44 4.67
CA GLY A 102 16.53 0.52 5.36
C GLY A 102 15.56 -0.11 4.37
N VAL A 103 14.63 -0.88 4.91
CA VAL A 103 13.52 -1.47 4.17
C VAL A 103 12.39 -0.44 4.13
N VAL A 104 11.82 -0.20 2.96
CA VAL A 104 10.67 0.68 2.75
C VAL A 104 9.50 -0.19 2.29
N ALA A 105 8.51 -0.38 3.17
CA ALA A 105 7.30 -1.12 2.87
C ALA A 105 6.16 -0.13 2.62
N ILE A 106 5.59 -0.15 1.42
CA ILE A 106 4.55 0.78 0.96
C ILE A 106 3.22 0.04 0.83
N PHE A 107 2.16 0.58 1.41
CA PHE A 107 0.82 0.01 1.41
C PHE A 107 -0.15 0.98 0.73
N SER A 108 -0.61 0.65 -0.46
CA SER A 108 -1.52 1.48 -1.28
C SER A 108 -2.25 0.59 -2.28
N ASP A 109 -3.34 1.09 -2.85
CA ASP A 109 -3.95 0.52 -4.06
C ASP A 109 -3.26 1.00 -5.35
N PHE A 110 -2.29 1.91 -5.23
CA PHE A 110 -1.47 2.43 -6.32
C PHE A 110 -2.25 2.95 -7.53
N PHE A 111 -3.54 3.27 -7.41
CA PHE A 111 -4.37 3.73 -8.53
C PHE A 111 -4.05 5.16 -8.96
N ASP A 112 -2.88 5.33 -9.55
CA ASP A 112 -2.32 6.55 -10.11
C ASP A 112 -1.50 6.18 -11.38
N ASP A 113 -0.91 7.17 -12.06
CA ASP A 113 -0.10 6.96 -13.25
C ASP A 113 1.10 6.02 -12.98
N PRO A 114 1.21 4.86 -13.68
CA PRO A 114 2.30 3.91 -13.49
C PRO A 114 3.68 4.54 -13.64
N ALA A 115 3.88 5.45 -14.60
CA ALA A 115 5.17 6.07 -14.82
C ALA A 115 5.60 6.95 -13.63
N ARG A 116 4.68 7.71 -13.03
CA ARG A 116 4.91 8.49 -11.81
C ARG A 116 5.20 7.61 -10.60
N ILE A 117 4.43 6.55 -10.40
CA ILE A 117 4.67 5.57 -9.32
C ILE A 117 6.07 4.98 -9.47
N MET A 118 6.41 4.50 -10.67
CA MET A 118 7.70 3.89 -10.95
C MET A 118 8.86 4.88 -10.76
N ALA A 119 8.68 6.16 -11.08
CA ALA A 119 9.68 7.19 -10.83
C ALA A 119 9.95 7.38 -9.32
N GLY A 120 8.90 7.43 -8.50
CA GLY A 120 9.01 7.49 -7.04
C GLY A 120 9.71 6.26 -6.45
N LEU A 121 9.31 5.06 -6.89
CA LEU A 121 9.91 3.80 -6.46
C LEU A 121 11.40 3.70 -6.84
N LYS A 122 11.78 4.12 -8.05
CA LYS A 122 13.18 4.20 -8.48
C LYS A 122 14.01 5.11 -7.57
N HIS A 123 13.44 6.21 -7.07
CA HIS A 123 14.17 7.11 -6.18
C HIS A 123 14.61 6.40 -4.90
N PHE A 124 13.74 5.61 -4.25
CA PHE A 124 14.13 4.80 -3.09
C PHE A 124 15.26 3.81 -3.40
N ARG A 125 15.20 3.16 -4.57
CA ARG A 125 16.25 2.23 -5.02
C ARG A 125 17.58 2.94 -5.29
N HIS A 126 17.56 4.13 -5.90
CA HIS A 126 18.76 4.96 -6.07
C HIS A 126 19.39 5.38 -4.73
N ARG A 127 18.54 5.65 -3.72
CA ARG A 127 18.95 5.88 -2.33
C ARG A 127 19.33 4.58 -1.58
N ARG A 128 19.34 3.45 -2.28
CA ARG A 128 19.79 2.13 -1.83
C ARG A 128 18.94 1.54 -0.70
N HIS A 129 17.65 1.86 -0.68
CA HIS A 129 16.67 1.16 0.13
C HIS A 129 16.28 -0.17 -0.52
N GLU A 130 15.97 -1.16 0.30
CA GLU A 130 15.15 -2.30 -0.14
C GLU A 130 13.70 -1.84 -0.12
N VAL A 131 12.93 -2.13 -1.18
CA VAL A 131 11.57 -1.61 -1.31
C VAL A 131 10.62 -2.79 -1.50
N ILE A 132 9.51 -2.74 -0.78
CA ILE A 132 8.44 -3.72 -0.82
C ILE A 132 7.15 -2.97 -1.09
N VAL A 133 6.46 -3.34 -2.16
CA VAL A 133 5.17 -2.80 -2.56
C VAL A 133 4.09 -3.79 -2.14
N PHE A 134 3.34 -3.44 -1.11
CA PHE A 134 2.12 -4.14 -0.71
C PHE A 134 0.93 -3.49 -1.40
N HIS A 135 0.49 -4.09 -2.51
CA HIS A 135 -0.62 -3.59 -3.30
C HIS A 135 -1.94 -4.10 -2.72
N VAL A 136 -2.67 -3.22 -2.04
CA VAL A 136 -3.92 -3.56 -1.35
C VAL A 136 -5.10 -3.42 -2.31
N LEU A 137 -5.77 -4.52 -2.58
CA LEU A 137 -6.86 -4.61 -3.54
C LEU A 137 -8.11 -5.18 -2.87
N ASP A 138 -9.27 -4.62 -3.21
CA ASP A 138 -10.55 -5.21 -2.83
C ASP A 138 -10.99 -6.25 -3.89
N PRO A 139 -11.59 -7.39 -3.50
CA PRO A 139 -12.08 -8.40 -4.44
C PRO A 139 -12.99 -7.86 -5.53
N ALA A 140 -13.84 -6.87 -5.22
CA ALA A 140 -14.76 -6.31 -6.19
C ALA A 140 -14.04 -5.49 -7.27
N GLU A 141 -12.84 -4.97 -7.00
CA GLU A 141 -12.00 -4.30 -8.01
C GLU A 141 -11.45 -5.33 -9.00
N ILE A 142 -11.01 -6.51 -8.53
CA ILE A 142 -10.39 -7.52 -9.42
C ILE A 142 -11.45 -8.39 -10.11
N GLU A 143 -12.56 -8.67 -9.44
CA GLU A 143 -13.58 -9.61 -9.92
C GLU A 143 -14.77 -8.91 -10.55
N PHE A 144 -14.93 -7.59 -10.33
CA PHE A 144 -16.00 -6.75 -10.86
C PHE A 144 -17.40 -7.37 -10.75
N PRO A 145 -17.86 -7.90 -9.59
CA PRO A 145 -19.02 -8.78 -9.47
C PRO A 145 -20.39 -8.09 -9.66
N PHE A 146 -20.41 -6.90 -10.25
CA PHE A 146 -21.62 -6.11 -10.52
C PHE A 146 -22.39 -6.70 -11.71
N ARG A 147 -23.70 -6.96 -11.52
CA ARG A 147 -24.58 -7.56 -12.54
C ARG A 147 -25.76 -6.67 -12.89
N GLU A 148 -26.28 -5.94 -11.91
CA GLU A 148 -27.43 -5.05 -12.07
C GLU A 148 -26.97 -3.64 -12.43
N THR A 149 -27.87 -2.83 -13.00
CA THR A 149 -27.61 -1.40 -13.24
C THR A 149 -27.07 -0.75 -11.98
N THR A 150 -25.84 -0.26 -12.06
CA THR A 150 -25.08 0.22 -10.89
C THR A 150 -24.66 1.66 -11.13
N LEU A 151 -24.86 2.50 -10.13
CA LEU A 151 -24.25 3.82 -10.08
C LEU A 151 -22.84 3.65 -9.50
N PHE A 152 -21.83 3.64 -10.37
CA PHE A 152 -20.44 3.72 -9.94
C PHE A 152 -20.17 5.14 -9.47
N ARG A 153 -19.88 5.32 -8.19
CA ARG A 153 -19.45 6.63 -7.67
C ARG A 153 -17.98 6.79 -8.02
N GLY A 154 -17.65 7.86 -8.74
CA GLY A 154 -16.27 8.21 -8.98
C GLY A 154 -15.60 8.57 -7.65
N LEU A 155 -14.45 7.95 -7.40
CA LEU A 155 -13.58 8.31 -6.28
C LEU A 155 -12.77 9.55 -6.66
N GLU A 156 -12.24 10.26 -5.68
CA GLU A 156 -11.31 11.37 -5.89
C GLU A 156 -11.90 12.48 -6.77
N GLY A 157 -13.18 12.78 -6.56
CA GLY A 157 -13.90 13.84 -7.28
C GLY A 157 -14.26 13.51 -8.73
N LEU A 158 -14.14 12.26 -9.17
CA LEU A 158 -14.68 11.80 -10.44
C LEU A 158 -16.23 11.76 -10.41
N PRO A 159 -16.92 12.09 -11.51
CA PRO A 159 -18.37 12.01 -11.56
C PRO A 159 -18.84 10.56 -11.45
N GLY A 160 -20.02 10.37 -10.85
CA GLY A 160 -20.68 9.07 -10.86
C GLY A 160 -21.16 8.69 -12.26
N ILE A 161 -21.07 7.41 -12.60
CA ILE A 161 -21.52 6.84 -13.88
C ILE A 161 -22.59 5.79 -13.60
N LEU A 162 -23.80 6.05 -14.09
CA LEU A 162 -24.89 5.06 -14.10
C LEU A 162 -24.78 4.24 -15.39
N THR A 163 -24.51 2.94 -15.29
CA THR A 163 -24.35 2.08 -16.46
C THR A 163 -24.74 0.62 -16.18
N GLU A 164 -24.86 -0.16 -17.25
CA GLU A 164 -24.98 -1.62 -17.20
C GLU A 164 -23.60 -2.25 -17.06
N PRO A 165 -23.26 -2.88 -15.92
CA PRO A 165 -21.91 -3.36 -15.67
C PRO A 165 -21.42 -4.40 -16.68
N HIS A 166 -22.32 -5.17 -17.28
CA HIS A 166 -21.96 -6.20 -18.27
C HIS A 166 -21.24 -5.61 -19.50
N ALA A 167 -21.63 -4.41 -19.94
CA ALA A 167 -20.97 -3.74 -21.06
C ALA A 167 -19.58 -3.20 -20.69
N LEU A 168 -19.38 -2.79 -19.44
CA LEU A 168 -18.14 -2.20 -18.95
C LEU A 168 -17.11 -3.24 -18.49
N ARG A 169 -17.57 -4.35 -17.91
CA ARG A 169 -16.75 -5.36 -17.22
C ARG A 169 -15.53 -5.79 -18.02
N ARG A 170 -15.71 -6.12 -19.30
CA ARG A 170 -14.61 -6.63 -20.14
C ARG A 170 -13.53 -5.58 -20.34
N ALA A 171 -13.90 -4.34 -20.63
CA ALA A 171 -12.96 -3.25 -20.85
C ALA A 171 -12.23 -2.89 -19.54
N TYR A 172 -12.98 -2.77 -18.45
CA TYR A 172 -12.41 -2.50 -17.13
C TYR A 172 -11.40 -3.56 -16.69
N LEU A 173 -11.75 -4.85 -16.76
CA LEU A 173 -10.84 -5.92 -16.35
C LEU A 173 -9.61 -6.02 -17.26
N ALA A 174 -9.73 -5.66 -18.54
CA ALA A 174 -8.59 -5.61 -19.46
C ALA A 174 -7.63 -4.46 -19.10
N GLU A 175 -8.15 -3.25 -18.83
CA GLU A 175 -7.33 -2.12 -18.37
C GLU A 175 -6.68 -2.40 -17.02
N LEU A 176 -7.45 -2.89 -16.04
CA LEU A 176 -6.92 -3.25 -14.73
C LEU A 176 -5.84 -4.32 -14.85
N GLY A 177 -6.07 -5.36 -15.66
CA GLY A 177 -5.06 -6.40 -15.91
C GLY A 177 -3.77 -5.83 -16.48
N ALA A 178 -3.85 -4.98 -17.51
CA ALA A 178 -2.68 -4.34 -18.11
C ALA A 178 -1.93 -3.46 -17.10
N PHE A 179 -2.67 -2.70 -16.30
CA PHE A 179 -2.13 -1.85 -15.24
C PHE A 179 -1.38 -2.66 -14.16
N LEU A 180 -1.99 -3.74 -13.66
CA LEU A 180 -1.37 -4.63 -12.66
C LEU A 180 -0.10 -5.29 -13.21
N ASP A 181 -0.13 -5.72 -14.47
CA ASP A 181 1.03 -6.33 -15.13
C ASP A 181 2.15 -5.32 -15.36
N GLU A 182 1.83 -4.08 -15.71
CA GLU A 182 2.79 -2.99 -15.86
C GLU A 182 3.49 -2.67 -14.53
N LEU A 183 2.73 -2.50 -13.45
CA LEU A 183 3.30 -2.26 -12.11
C LEU A 183 4.17 -3.43 -11.64
N LYS A 184 3.68 -4.67 -11.78
CA LYS A 184 4.41 -5.88 -11.37
C LYS A 184 5.71 -6.04 -12.14
N THR A 185 5.66 -5.86 -13.47
CA THR A 185 6.84 -5.94 -14.33
C THR A 185 7.81 -4.80 -14.02
N GLY A 186 7.29 -3.59 -13.84
CA GLY A 186 8.02 -2.41 -13.43
C GLY A 186 8.81 -2.66 -12.14
N CYS A 187 8.15 -3.11 -11.08
CA CYS A 187 8.78 -3.44 -9.80
C CYS A 187 9.88 -4.49 -9.95
N ARG A 188 9.61 -5.58 -10.68
CA ARG A 188 10.59 -6.65 -10.92
C ARG A 188 11.85 -6.15 -11.63
N MET A 189 11.72 -5.27 -12.62
CA MET A 189 12.86 -4.74 -13.38
C MET A 189 13.83 -3.90 -12.54
N ILE A 190 13.37 -3.35 -11.41
CA ILE A 190 14.18 -2.51 -10.52
C ILE A 190 14.42 -3.13 -9.14
N ASP A 191 14.23 -4.45 -9.04
CA ASP A 191 14.49 -5.25 -7.84
C ASP A 191 13.67 -4.74 -6.63
N ILE A 192 12.37 -4.63 -6.84
CA ILE A 192 11.34 -4.32 -5.84
C ILE A 192 10.41 -5.52 -5.73
N ASP A 193 10.20 -5.97 -4.49
CA ASP A 193 9.23 -7.02 -4.20
C ASP A 193 7.81 -6.45 -4.34
N TYR A 194 6.97 -7.11 -5.14
CA TYR A 194 5.57 -6.75 -5.35
C TYR A 194 4.68 -7.84 -4.73
N VAL A 195 3.88 -7.45 -3.74
CA VAL A 195 3.06 -8.33 -2.92
C VAL A 195 1.60 -7.88 -3.01
N PRO A 196 0.76 -8.54 -3.82
CA PRO A 196 -0.67 -8.26 -3.82
C PRO A 196 -1.30 -8.75 -2.51
N LEU A 197 -2.11 -7.89 -1.90
CA LEU A 197 -2.90 -8.19 -0.71
C LEU A 197 -4.38 -8.02 -1.06
N ARG A 198 -5.20 -9.02 -0.75
CA ARG A 198 -6.65 -8.92 -0.94
C ARG A 198 -7.37 -8.77 0.40
N THR A 199 -8.34 -7.86 0.45
CA THR A 199 -9.08 -7.56 1.70
C THR A 199 -9.96 -8.71 2.21
N ASP A 200 -10.22 -9.74 1.38
CA ASP A 200 -10.94 -10.97 1.76
C ASP A 200 -10.03 -12.09 2.31
N GLN A 201 -8.72 -11.90 2.32
CA GLN A 201 -7.77 -12.90 2.80
C GLN A 201 -7.38 -12.66 4.26
N SER A 202 -7.27 -13.73 5.05
CA SER A 202 -6.63 -13.64 6.37
C SER A 202 -5.21 -13.10 6.23
N LEU A 203 -4.82 -12.22 7.16
CA LEU A 203 -3.50 -11.57 7.20
C LEU A 203 -2.35 -12.59 7.24
N GLU A 204 -2.58 -13.75 7.85
CA GLU A 204 -1.58 -14.80 8.03
C GLU A 204 -1.04 -15.33 6.69
N GLY A 205 -1.92 -15.59 5.71
CA GLY A 205 -1.53 -16.28 4.48
C GLY A 205 -0.50 -15.50 3.65
N PRO A 206 -0.84 -14.30 3.15
CA PRO A 206 0.06 -13.51 2.31
C PRO A 206 1.33 -13.06 3.04
N LEU A 207 1.20 -12.65 4.31
CA LEU A 207 2.31 -12.09 5.07
C LEU A 207 3.33 -13.17 5.47
N SER A 208 2.86 -14.31 5.98
CA SER A 208 3.76 -15.43 6.34
C SER A 208 4.44 -16.00 5.11
N SER A 209 3.72 -16.15 4.00
CA SER A 209 4.31 -16.63 2.73
C SER A 209 5.39 -15.69 2.22
N TYR A 210 5.15 -14.38 2.27
CA TYR A 210 6.14 -13.39 1.87
C TYR A 210 7.38 -13.41 2.77
N LEU A 211 7.20 -13.38 4.09
CA LEU A 211 8.30 -13.40 5.06
C LEU A 211 9.14 -14.67 4.92
N ALA A 212 8.51 -15.84 4.78
CA ALA A 212 9.22 -17.10 4.55
C ALA A 212 10.00 -17.10 3.22
N SER A 213 9.42 -16.55 2.15
CA SER A 213 10.12 -16.43 0.86
C SER A 213 11.34 -15.52 0.91
N ARG A 214 11.34 -14.54 1.82
CA ARG A 214 12.42 -13.56 1.99
C ARG A 214 13.53 -14.12 2.87
N GLU A 215 13.20 -14.85 3.93
CA GLU A 215 14.18 -15.61 4.72
C GLU A 215 14.95 -16.60 3.84
N ALA A 216 14.25 -17.34 2.97
CA ALA A 216 14.88 -18.30 2.05
C ALA A 216 15.82 -17.64 1.02
N ARG A 217 15.63 -16.36 0.69
CA ARG A 217 16.51 -15.58 -0.21
C ARG A 217 17.71 -14.96 0.51
N ALA A 218 17.68 -14.89 1.83
CA ALA A 218 18.74 -14.36 2.66
C ALA A 218 19.80 -15.39 3.07
N VAL A 219 19.58 -16.67 2.73
CA VAL A 219 20.49 -17.82 2.90
C VAL A 219 21.21 -18.11 1.58
#